data_AF-A0A8B7IGC2-F1
#
_entry.id   AF-A0A8B7IGC2-F1
#
_cell.length_a   1.000
_cell.length_b   1.000
_cell.length_c   1.000
_cell.angle_alpha   90.00
_cell.angle_beta   90.00
_cell.angle_gamma   90.00
#
_symmetry.space_group_name_H-M   'P 1'
#
loop_
_entity.id
_entity.type
_entity.pdbx_description
1 polymer ?
#
loop_
_entity_poly.entity_id
_entity_poly.type
_entity_poly.pdbx_seq_one_letter_code
_entity_poly.pdbx_strand_id
1 'polypeptide(L)'
;MGRPRKEATSTSSPRPAAAASKTVPAAPPPSASAARAKATAAGSRSRSAPAAGAAGPSRQSEAKPNSSQPRPTASRGARGDTGDQGRASTQSSSATQKKQPEARGATAQARSDPCSSRKPPVSHLNGASGNFLPPLKSQDIQRVERETRGQQSNPTWYEWRKNRITASVAPRIANSKFANGKTDEVPQSYLRAVVSSGPGVQTPAMSWGTRNEKVAVQAYEQLKSQKMGKPVRVEDCGLFIHKGKEWLAASPDGIIKEADTGESLGLLEVKCPYKHRNKTVREACKDKDFCLEVDGDSYSLKRDHAYYTQVQCQLAAAGFQSADFVVHTNRETAVAPVNFDPEFWGQTVPKLEKFYTEAVIPHLEGKAGSSVWAKEE
;
A
#
# COMPACT_ATOMS: atom_id res chain seq x y z
N MET A 1 -54.33 -80.78 -27.92
CA MET A 1 -53.28 -80.39 -28.90
C MET A 1 -52.27 -79.50 -28.20
N GLY A 2 -50.96 -79.57 -28.47
CA GLY A 2 -50.02 -78.75 -27.69
C GLY A 2 -48.58 -78.62 -28.21
N ARG A 3 -47.88 -77.64 -27.61
CA ARG A 3 -46.45 -77.27 -27.79
C ARG A 3 -46.05 -76.74 -29.18
N PRO A 4 -44.85 -76.10 -29.34
CA PRO A 4 -43.78 -75.82 -28.34
C PRO A 4 -43.25 -74.36 -28.27
N ARG A 5 -42.57 -73.99 -27.15
CA ARG A 5 -41.35 -73.12 -27.00
C ARG A 5 -41.36 -71.70 -27.64
N LYS A 6 -40.47 -70.72 -27.37
CA LYS A 6 -39.33 -70.41 -26.44
C LYS A 6 -39.29 -68.85 -26.36
N GLU A 7 -38.60 -68.09 -25.50
CA GLU A 7 -37.55 -68.23 -24.47
C GLU A 7 -37.98 -67.51 -23.16
N ALA A 8 -37.09 -67.43 -22.16
CA ALA A 8 -37.05 -66.34 -21.15
C ALA A 8 -35.60 -66.12 -20.67
N THR A 9 -35.23 -64.91 -20.26
CA THR A 9 -33.95 -64.58 -19.58
C THR A 9 -34.19 -63.74 -18.32
N SER A 10 -33.28 -63.83 -17.35
CA SER A 10 -33.60 -63.59 -15.94
C SER A 10 -32.62 -62.71 -15.17
N THR A 11 -33.13 -62.07 -14.13
CA THR A 11 -32.44 -61.20 -13.16
C THR A 11 -31.51 -61.98 -12.22
N SER A 12 -30.33 -61.43 -11.90
CA SER A 12 -29.70 -61.59 -10.57
C SER A 12 -28.63 -60.53 -10.29
N SER A 13 -28.57 -60.06 -9.04
CA SER A 13 -27.51 -59.17 -8.51
C SER A 13 -26.45 -59.98 -7.76
N PRO A 14 -25.30 -59.36 -7.43
CA PRO A 14 -24.60 -59.69 -6.18
C PRO A 14 -24.40 -58.46 -5.26
N ARG A 15 -24.09 -58.74 -3.99
CA ARG A 15 -23.71 -57.76 -2.94
C ARG A 15 -22.36 -58.20 -2.30
N PRO A 16 -21.86 -57.63 -1.18
CA PRO A 16 -20.55 -57.00 -1.14
C PRO A 16 -19.43 -57.84 -0.47
N ALA A 17 -18.18 -57.36 -0.58
CA ALA A 17 -17.02 -57.79 0.20
C ALA A 17 -16.42 -56.61 1.00
N ALA A 18 -15.50 -56.87 1.94
CA ALA A 18 -15.20 -55.97 3.05
C ALA A 18 -13.73 -55.49 3.19
N ALA A 19 -13.59 -54.35 3.88
CA ALA A 19 -12.48 -53.88 4.72
C ALA A 19 -11.00 -54.21 4.38
N ALA A 20 -10.21 -53.14 4.22
CA ALA A 20 -8.77 -53.10 4.48
C ALA A 20 -8.43 -51.81 5.27
N SER A 21 -7.29 -51.76 5.98
CA SER A 21 -7.01 -50.73 7.01
C SER A 21 -5.63 -50.08 6.93
N LYS A 22 -5.58 -48.78 7.26
CA LYS A 22 -4.46 -48.00 7.83
C LYS A 22 -3.04 -48.15 7.22
N THR A 23 -2.54 -47.05 6.63
CA THR A 23 -1.21 -46.51 7.02
C THR A 23 -1.15 -45.00 6.76
N VAL A 24 -0.24 -44.29 7.45
CA VAL A 24 -0.01 -42.84 7.32
C VAL A 24 1.44 -42.61 6.87
N PRO A 25 1.74 -41.71 5.92
CA PRO A 25 3.10 -41.33 5.58
C PRO A 25 3.76 -40.50 6.71
N ALA A 26 4.96 -40.88 7.14
CA ALA A 26 5.72 -40.18 8.18
C ALA A 26 6.60 -39.03 7.62
N ALA A 27 6.98 -38.11 8.50
CA ALA A 27 7.85 -36.97 8.17
C ALA A 27 9.33 -37.39 7.94
N PRO A 28 10.11 -36.63 7.15
CA PRO A 28 11.52 -36.91 6.91
C PRO A 28 12.41 -36.67 8.16
N PRO A 29 13.48 -37.46 8.36
CA PRO A 29 14.35 -37.36 9.53
C PRO A 29 15.39 -36.21 9.42
N PRO A 30 15.92 -35.72 10.56
CA PRO A 30 16.99 -34.72 10.57
C PRO A 30 18.35 -35.33 10.20
N SER A 31 19.09 -34.66 9.31
CA SER A 31 20.43 -35.08 8.88
C SER A 31 21.51 -34.64 9.90
N ALA A 32 22.12 -35.61 10.58
CA ALA A 32 23.35 -35.41 11.35
C ALA A 32 24.49 -36.23 10.74
N SER A 33 25.71 -35.71 10.74
CA SER A 33 26.89 -36.44 10.27
C SER A 33 28.17 -36.01 10.98
N ALA A 34 28.93 -37.01 11.42
CA ALA A 34 30.23 -36.94 12.06
C ALA A 34 30.96 -38.25 11.73
N ALA A 35 32.28 -38.32 11.55
CA ALA A 35 33.29 -37.26 11.42
C ALA A 35 34.56 -37.86 10.79
N ARG A 36 35.50 -37.00 10.35
CA ARG A 36 36.94 -37.29 10.50
C ARG A 36 37.76 -35.99 10.54
N ALA A 37 38.92 -36.05 11.19
CA ALA A 37 39.72 -34.87 11.55
C ALA A 37 41.18 -34.97 11.06
N LYS A 38 41.89 -33.85 11.09
CA LYS A 38 43.35 -33.81 11.27
C LYS A 38 43.78 -32.56 12.05
N ALA A 39 44.96 -32.68 12.66
CA ALA A 39 45.68 -31.81 13.61
C ALA A 39 45.64 -30.28 13.33
N THR A 40 45.87 -29.38 14.30
CA THR A 40 47.06 -29.37 15.19
C THR A 40 46.88 -28.86 16.63
N ALA A 41 47.85 -29.28 17.43
CA ALA A 41 48.17 -29.05 18.84
C ALA A 41 47.62 -27.81 19.58
N ALA A 42 47.20 -28.06 20.82
CA ALA A 42 47.29 -27.11 21.94
C ALA A 42 48.14 -27.74 23.06
N GLY A 43 49.05 -26.96 23.66
CA GLY A 43 49.91 -27.41 24.77
C GLY A 43 49.30 -27.09 26.14
N SER A 44 49.40 -28.00 27.10
CA SER A 44 48.80 -27.88 28.44
C SER A 44 49.82 -28.09 29.57
N ARG A 45 49.72 -27.32 30.67
CA ARG A 45 50.16 -27.63 32.05
C ARG A 45 49.87 -26.44 32.99
N SER A 46 49.71 -26.56 34.33
CA SER A 46 49.14 -27.65 35.17
C SER A 46 49.13 -27.26 36.68
N ARG A 47 47.94 -27.19 37.32
CA ARG A 47 47.69 -27.39 38.79
C ARG A 47 48.39 -26.37 39.75
N SER A 48 48.17 -26.28 41.08
CA SER A 48 47.44 -27.14 42.05
C SER A 48 46.92 -26.41 43.33
N ALA A 49 45.80 -26.90 43.90
CA ALA A 49 45.55 -27.10 45.35
C ALA A 49 45.17 -25.89 46.29
N PRO A 50 44.74 -26.09 47.58
CA PRO A 50 43.33 -25.76 47.96
C PRO A 50 43.07 -25.25 49.43
N ALA A 51 41.78 -25.26 49.85
CA ALA A 51 41.23 -25.29 51.23
C ALA A 51 41.18 -23.98 52.08
N ALA A 52 40.28 -23.79 53.08
CA ALA A 52 38.93 -24.34 53.35
C ALA A 52 38.22 -23.58 54.52
N GLY A 53 36.87 -23.70 54.63
CA GLY A 53 36.05 -23.36 55.82
C GLY A 53 35.39 -21.96 55.84
N ALA A 54 34.31 -21.69 56.59
CA ALA A 54 33.34 -22.58 57.28
C ALA A 54 32.04 -21.83 57.69
N ALA A 55 30.97 -22.58 57.98
CA ALA A 55 29.74 -22.21 58.73
C ALA A 55 28.70 -21.18 58.19
N GLY A 56 27.42 -21.56 58.32
CA GLY A 56 26.23 -20.69 58.48
C GLY A 56 25.50 -21.13 59.77
N PRO A 57 24.14 -21.09 59.91
CA PRO A 57 23.06 -20.54 59.08
C PRO A 57 22.15 -19.54 59.88
N SER A 58 20.98 -19.05 59.41
CA SER A 58 19.66 -19.72 59.63
C SER A 58 18.43 -18.87 59.18
N ARG A 59 17.40 -19.55 58.61
CA ARG A 59 15.91 -19.41 58.80
C ARG A 59 15.22 -18.02 58.69
N GLN A 60 14.23 -17.83 57.78
CA GLN A 60 12.74 -17.99 57.93
C GLN A 60 12.06 -16.92 58.85
N SER A 61 10.82 -16.40 58.63
CA SER A 61 9.70 -16.75 57.71
C SER A 61 8.73 -15.57 57.41
N GLU A 62 8.01 -15.71 56.29
CA GLU A 62 6.66 -15.22 55.87
C GLU A 62 5.76 -14.28 56.74
N ALA A 63 4.96 -13.42 56.06
CA ALA A 63 3.49 -13.18 56.22
C ALA A 63 3.00 -11.71 55.98
N LYS A 64 1.67 -11.54 55.85
CA LYS A 64 0.85 -10.34 55.48
C LYS A 64 -0.16 -10.02 56.63
N PRO A 65 -1.17 -9.10 56.50
CA PRO A 65 -1.25 -7.70 55.98
C PRO A 65 -2.00 -6.71 56.93
N ASN A 66 -2.11 -5.41 56.57
CA ASN A 66 -3.28 -4.53 56.84
C ASN A 66 -3.17 -3.23 55.97
N SER A 67 -4.24 -2.60 55.44
CA SER A 67 -5.26 -1.72 56.08
C SER A 67 -4.66 -0.44 56.68
N SER A 68 -5.13 0.80 56.42
CA SER A 68 -6.51 1.28 56.18
C SER A 68 -6.60 2.62 55.39
N GLN A 69 -7.82 3.15 55.21
CA GLN A 69 -8.16 4.43 54.53
C GLN A 69 -8.07 5.64 55.50
N PRO A 70 -8.10 6.93 55.05
CA PRO A 70 -9.39 7.61 54.87
C PRO A 70 -9.49 8.80 53.86
N ARG A 71 -10.76 9.16 53.58
CA ARG A 71 -11.32 10.47 53.13
C ARG A 71 -12.68 10.59 53.89
N PRO A 72 -13.49 11.68 53.84
CA PRO A 72 -13.30 13.04 53.29
C PRO A 72 -13.75 14.15 54.29
N THR A 73 -13.90 15.40 53.84
CA THR A 73 -15.08 16.29 54.11
C THR A 73 -14.94 17.65 53.38
N ALA A 74 -15.95 18.53 53.45
CA ALA A 74 -16.01 19.83 52.76
C ALA A 74 -16.77 20.90 53.57
N SER A 75 -16.62 22.18 53.22
CA SER A 75 -17.44 23.32 53.69
C SER A 75 -17.48 24.41 52.59
N ARG A 76 -18.66 24.94 52.20
CA ARG A 76 -19.33 26.21 52.62
C ARG A 76 -18.50 27.49 52.35
N GLY A 77 -19.06 28.62 51.86
CA GLY A 77 -20.44 28.96 51.47
C GLY A 77 -20.64 30.47 51.18
N ALA A 78 -21.91 30.92 50.96
CA ALA A 78 -22.37 32.29 50.59
C ALA A 78 -22.01 32.78 49.15
N ARG A 79 -22.80 33.55 48.36
CA ARG A 79 -24.04 34.40 48.44
C ARG A 79 -23.87 35.90 48.81
N GLY A 80 -24.60 36.76 48.05
CA GLY A 80 -24.61 38.23 48.06
C GLY A 80 -23.91 38.79 46.81
N ASP A 81 -24.50 39.49 45.81
CA ASP A 81 -25.75 40.28 45.61
C ASP A 81 -25.65 41.81 45.88
N THR A 82 -26.41 42.59 45.09
CA THR A 82 -26.42 44.08 44.93
C THR A 82 -25.17 44.70 44.24
N GLY A 83 -25.27 45.80 43.47
CA GLY A 83 -26.48 46.47 42.94
C GLY A 83 -26.29 47.86 42.30
N ASP A 84 -26.61 47.97 41.00
CA ASP A 84 -27.05 49.17 40.23
C ASP A 84 -26.13 50.43 40.03
N GLN A 85 -26.54 51.26 39.05
CA GLN A 85 -26.09 52.59 38.60
C GLN A 85 -24.78 52.68 37.77
N GLY A 86 -24.72 53.44 36.67
CA GLY A 86 -25.80 54.14 35.93
C GLY A 86 -25.31 55.22 34.94
N ARG A 87 -26.14 55.53 33.90
CA ARG A 87 -26.05 56.68 32.96
C ARG A 87 -24.84 56.64 31.98
N ALA A 88 -24.96 56.44 30.66
CA ALA A 88 -25.76 57.08 29.58
C ALA A 88 -25.22 58.41 29.01
N SER A 89 -24.93 58.43 27.70
CA SER A 89 -25.34 59.40 26.65
C SER A 89 -24.89 58.83 25.28
N THR A 90 -25.65 58.72 24.16
CA THR A 90 -26.26 59.76 23.28
C THR A 90 -25.25 60.84 22.81
N GLN A 91 -25.21 61.35 21.57
CA GLN A 91 -25.93 61.15 20.29
C GLN A 91 -25.05 61.76 19.14
N SER A 92 -25.32 61.73 17.82
CA SER A 92 -26.49 61.35 17.01
C SER A 92 -26.13 60.93 15.55
N SER A 93 -27.17 60.69 14.74
CA SER A 93 -27.23 60.30 13.32
C SER A 93 -26.91 61.39 12.27
N SER A 94 -26.56 61.00 11.03
CA SER A 94 -27.03 61.65 9.78
C SER A 94 -26.81 60.76 8.54
N ALA A 95 -27.57 60.97 7.47
CA ALA A 95 -27.50 60.20 6.21
C ALA A 95 -27.70 61.11 4.98
N THR A 96 -27.15 60.74 3.81
CA THR A 96 -27.50 61.39 2.53
C THR A 96 -27.30 60.44 1.34
N GLN A 97 -28.13 60.59 0.30
CA GLN A 97 -28.14 59.76 -0.92
C GLN A 97 -27.53 60.50 -2.13
N LYS A 98 -26.96 59.76 -3.09
CA LYS A 98 -26.90 60.03 -4.55
C LYS A 98 -26.35 58.75 -5.21
N LYS A 99 -27.02 58.00 -6.10
CA LYS A 99 -27.88 58.25 -7.30
C LYS A 99 -27.05 58.31 -8.62
N GLN A 100 -27.58 57.68 -9.66
CA GLN A 100 -26.94 57.34 -10.96
C GLN A 100 -26.53 58.57 -11.80
N PRO A 101 -25.86 58.34 -12.96
CA PRO A 101 -26.63 58.41 -14.21
C PRO A 101 -26.45 57.21 -15.18
N GLU A 102 -27.29 57.16 -16.21
CA GLU A 102 -27.31 56.14 -17.28
C GLU A 102 -26.58 56.58 -18.57
N ALA A 103 -26.64 55.76 -19.62
CA ALA A 103 -25.72 55.77 -20.77
C ALA A 103 -26.21 56.51 -22.04
N ARG A 104 -25.22 56.93 -22.86
CA ARG A 104 -25.18 57.11 -24.33
C ARG A 104 -23.75 57.58 -24.70
N GLY A 105 -23.05 57.12 -25.73
CA GLY A 105 -23.28 56.03 -26.67
C GLY A 105 -22.64 56.32 -28.04
N ALA A 106 -21.50 55.70 -28.37
CA ALA A 106 -20.86 55.82 -29.69
C ALA A 106 -19.95 54.63 -30.08
N THR A 107 -20.04 54.28 -31.36
CA THR A 107 -19.41 53.24 -32.19
C THR A 107 -17.88 53.03 -32.15
N ALA A 108 -17.50 51.76 -32.40
CA ALA A 108 -16.32 51.27 -33.15
C ALA A 108 -14.90 51.47 -32.51
N GLN A 109 -13.90 50.60 -32.71
CA GLN A 109 -13.71 49.48 -33.64
C GLN A 109 -13.15 48.22 -32.93
N ALA A 110 -13.32 47.04 -33.54
CA ALA A 110 -12.62 45.82 -33.09
C ALA A 110 -11.15 45.81 -33.53
N ARG A 111 -10.26 45.29 -32.68
CA ARG A 111 -8.92 44.82 -33.06
C ARG A 111 -8.79 43.35 -32.67
N SER A 112 -8.25 42.54 -33.57
CA SER A 112 -8.18 41.09 -33.45
C SER A 112 -6.73 40.62 -33.36
N ASP A 113 -6.27 40.30 -32.16
CA ASP A 113 -4.94 39.72 -31.93
C ASP A 113 -5.03 38.17 -31.85
N PRO A 114 -4.34 37.42 -32.73
CA PRO A 114 -4.56 35.98 -32.89
C PRO A 114 -3.74 35.14 -31.88
N CYS A 115 -4.16 35.10 -30.61
CA CYS A 115 -3.58 34.19 -29.63
C CYS A 115 -4.01 32.73 -29.91
N SER A 116 -3.22 32.02 -30.71
CA SER A 116 -3.51 30.64 -31.15
C SER A 116 -3.44 29.64 -29.97
N SER A 117 -4.61 29.29 -29.43
CA SER A 117 -4.76 28.35 -28.31
C SER A 117 -4.46 26.90 -28.74
N ARG A 118 -3.17 26.57 -28.86
CA ARG A 118 -2.70 25.24 -29.29
C ARG A 118 -2.90 24.20 -28.18
N LYS A 119 -4.11 23.61 -28.13
CA LYS A 119 -4.44 22.48 -27.23
C LYS A 119 -3.40 21.35 -27.42
N PRO A 120 -2.87 20.74 -26.35
CA PRO A 120 -1.98 19.60 -26.48
C PRO A 120 -2.74 18.38 -27.05
N PRO A 121 -2.12 17.58 -27.93
CA PRO A 121 -2.83 16.55 -28.70
C PRO A 121 -2.99 15.24 -27.91
N VAL A 122 -4.04 15.16 -27.08
CA VAL A 122 -4.44 13.95 -26.33
C VAL A 122 -4.68 12.72 -27.24
N SER A 123 -4.88 12.94 -28.54
CA SER A 123 -5.20 11.91 -29.55
C SER A 123 -4.05 10.98 -29.93
N HIS A 124 -2.77 11.38 -29.83
CA HIS A 124 -1.67 10.59 -30.38
C HIS A 124 -1.25 9.37 -29.54
N LEU A 125 -1.49 9.39 -28.22
CA LEU A 125 -0.87 8.41 -27.33
C LEU A 125 -1.51 7.02 -27.41
N ASN A 126 -2.81 6.93 -27.71
CA ASN A 126 -3.50 5.64 -27.88
C ASN A 126 -2.97 4.85 -29.08
N GLY A 127 -2.50 5.53 -30.14
CA GLY A 127 -1.90 4.88 -31.30
C GLY A 127 -0.56 4.24 -30.97
N ALA A 128 0.41 5.03 -30.50
CA ALA A 128 1.76 4.54 -30.23
C ALA A 128 1.81 3.54 -29.05
N SER A 129 1.02 3.75 -27.99
CA SER A 129 0.96 2.82 -26.84
C SER A 129 0.34 1.48 -27.21
N GLY A 130 -0.66 1.47 -28.11
CA GLY A 130 -1.42 0.28 -28.51
C GLY A 130 -0.59 -0.77 -29.28
N ASN A 131 0.59 -0.40 -29.79
CA ASN A 131 1.51 -1.32 -30.45
C ASN A 131 2.31 -2.19 -29.45
N PHE A 132 2.45 -1.75 -28.19
CA PHE A 132 3.35 -2.38 -27.20
C PHE A 132 2.64 -2.85 -25.93
N LEU A 133 1.33 -2.63 -25.84
CA LEU A 133 0.44 -3.06 -24.78
C LEU A 133 -0.69 -3.89 -25.40
N PRO A 134 -1.15 -4.99 -24.76
CA PRO A 134 -2.36 -5.67 -25.21
C PRO A 134 -3.55 -4.69 -25.20
N PRO A 135 -4.36 -4.62 -26.27
CA PRO A 135 -5.54 -3.74 -26.31
C PRO A 135 -6.57 -4.14 -25.24
N LEU A 136 -7.05 -3.18 -24.45
CA LEU A 136 -7.98 -3.43 -23.34
C LEU A 136 -9.34 -2.75 -23.51
N LYS A 137 -10.42 -3.53 -23.36
CA LYS A 137 -11.76 -2.98 -23.07
C LYS A 137 -11.91 -2.85 -21.55
N SER A 138 -12.91 -2.09 -21.09
CA SER A 138 -13.12 -1.92 -19.64
C SER A 138 -13.44 -3.22 -18.88
N GLN A 139 -13.95 -4.25 -19.57
CA GLN A 139 -14.11 -5.60 -19.00
C GLN A 139 -12.77 -6.33 -18.83
N ASP A 140 -11.83 -6.13 -19.76
CA ASP A 140 -10.51 -6.75 -19.70
C ASP A 140 -9.68 -6.18 -18.54
N ILE A 141 -9.79 -4.88 -18.22
CA ILE A 141 -9.12 -4.28 -17.05
C ILE A 141 -9.51 -5.00 -15.75
N GLN A 142 -10.80 -5.32 -15.56
CA GLN A 142 -11.26 -6.08 -14.39
C GLN A 142 -10.83 -7.56 -14.43
N ARG A 143 -10.65 -8.12 -15.63
CA ARG A 143 -10.15 -9.48 -15.83
C ARG A 143 -8.66 -9.56 -15.44
N VAL A 144 -7.84 -8.60 -15.87
CA VAL A 144 -6.42 -8.51 -15.52
C VAL A 144 -6.23 -8.45 -14.00
N GLU A 145 -7.02 -7.64 -13.28
CA GLU A 145 -6.97 -7.61 -11.81
C GLU A 145 -7.11 -9.02 -11.22
N ARG A 146 -8.16 -9.74 -11.59
CA ARG A 146 -8.43 -11.10 -11.08
C ARG A 146 -7.36 -12.12 -11.50
N GLU A 147 -6.91 -12.09 -12.75
CA GLU A 147 -5.90 -13.01 -13.28
C GLU A 147 -4.49 -12.75 -12.71
N THR A 148 -4.26 -11.59 -12.09
CA THR A 148 -2.96 -11.19 -11.52
C THR A 148 -2.94 -11.10 -9.99
N ARG A 149 -3.98 -11.59 -9.30
CA ARG A 149 -4.01 -11.77 -7.84
C ARG A 149 -2.88 -12.71 -7.37
N GLY A 150 -2.44 -12.54 -6.12
CA GLY A 150 -1.20 -13.14 -5.60
C GLY A 150 0.08 -12.37 -5.98
N GLN A 151 -0.02 -11.46 -6.96
CA GLN A 151 1.01 -10.47 -7.30
C GLN A 151 2.41 -11.07 -7.50
N GLN A 152 3.31 -10.92 -6.53
CA GLN A 152 4.70 -11.40 -6.58
C GLN A 152 4.84 -12.91 -6.82
N SER A 153 3.83 -13.71 -6.48
CA SER A 153 3.79 -15.17 -6.70
C SER A 153 3.15 -15.59 -8.04
N ASN A 154 2.61 -14.63 -8.80
CA ASN A 154 1.86 -14.88 -10.04
C ASN A 154 2.67 -14.39 -11.27
N PRO A 155 3.18 -15.29 -12.14
CA PRO A 155 3.95 -14.89 -13.33
C PRO A 155 3.24 -13.88 -14.22
N THR A 156 1.93 -14.07 -14.44
CA THR A 156 1.04 -13.20 -15.23
C THR A 156 1.05 -11.74 -14.74
N TRP A 157 1.25 -11.51 -13.44
CA TRP A 157 1.35 -10.16 -12.86
C TRP A 157 2.60 -9.42 -13.36
N TYR A 158 3.73 -10.12 -13.54
CA TYR A 158 4.95 -9.53 -14.13
C TYR A 158 4.78 -9.25 -15.63
N GLU A 159 4.04 -10.10 -16.34
CA GLU A 159 3.73 -9.91 -17.76
C GLU A 159 2.85 -8.68 -17.98
N TRP A 160 1.75 -8.54 -17.23
CA TRP A 160 0.88 -7.36 -17.32
C TRP A 160 1.55 -6.06 -16.85
N ARG A 161 2.51 -6.13 -15.93
CA ARG A 161 3.33 -4.97 -15.51
C ARG A 161 4.37 -4.55 -16.55
N LYS A 162 4.72 -5.41 -17.50
CA LYS A 162 5.69 -5.11 -18.56
C LYS A 162 5.22 -3.91 -19.39
N ASN A 163 6.16 -3.04 -19.75
CA ASN A 163 5.92 -1.83 -20.55
C ASN A 163 4.92 -0.86 -19.90
N ARG A 164 4.64 -0.96 -18.59
CA ARG A 164 3.75 -0.05 -17.86
C ARG A 164 4.49 0.64 -16.72
N ILE A 165 4.30 1.95 -16.58
CA ILE A 165 4.72 2.68 -15.38
C ILE A 165 3.88 2.14 -14.23
N THR A 166 4.54 1.57 -13.23
CA THR A 166 3.86 1.05 -12.04
C THR A 166 3.99 2.01 -10.87
N ALA A 167 2.97 2.03 -9.99
CA ALA A 167 2.87 2.99 -8.89
C ALA A 167 4.12 3.12 -8.00
N SER A 168 4.87 2.04 -7.77
CA SER A 168 6.12 2.08 -6.98
C SER A 168 7.35 2.62 -7.74
N VAL A 169 7.25 2.80 -9.07
CA VAL A 169 8.27 3.42 -9.93
C VAL A 169 7.92 4.89 -10.24
N ALA A 170 6.62 5.23 -10.28
CA ALA A 170 6.12 6.57 -10.53
C ALA A 170 6.79 7.71 -9.71
N PRO A 171 7.10 7.57 -8.40
CA PRO A 171 7.73 8.64 -7.62
C PRO A 171 9.14 8.99 -8.11
N ARG A 172 9.88 8.00 -8.61
CA ARG A 172 11.24 8.19 -9.17
C ARG A 172 11.18 8.87 -10.53
N ILE A 173 10.18 8.53 -11.35
CA ILE A 173 9.95 9.15 -12.65
C ILE A 173 9.51 10.61 -12.48
N ALA A 174 8.45 10.85 -11.70
CA ALA A 174 7.86 12.18 -11.52
C ALA A 174 8.81 13.21 -10.89
N ASN A 175 9.80 12.77 -10.12
CA ASN A 175 10.84 13.62 -9.53
C ASN A 175 12.19 13.60 -10.29
N SER A 176 12.27 12.89 -11.43
CA SER A 176 13.49 12.84 -12.24
C SER A 176 13.78 14.19 -12.91
N LYS A 177 15.07 14.49 -13.16
CA LYS A 177 15.47 15.69 -13.94
C LYS A 177 14.78 15.70 -15.32
N PHE A 178 14.74 14.55 -15.99
CA PHE A 178 14.12 14.36 -17.31
C PHE A 178 12.64 14.75 -17.36
N ALA A 179 11.83 14.18 -16.45
CA ALA A 179 10.39 14.42 -16.41
C ALA A 179 10.03 15.84 -15.93
N ASN A 180 10.99 16.57 -15.36
CA ASN A 180 10.86 17.98 -14.95
C ASN A 180 11.60 18.95 -15.90
N GLY A 181 12.03 18.49 -17.09
CA GLY A 181 12.64 19.36 -18.11
C GLY A 181 14.02 19.93 -17.77
N LYS A 182 14.76 19.29 -16.85
CA LYS A 182 16.10 19.72 -16.39
C LYS A 182 17.26 18.97 -17.04
N THR A 183 16.98 18.07 -17.98
CA THR A 183 17.90 17.35 -18.87
C THR A 183 17.06 16.56 -19.88
N ASP A 184 17.63 16.26 -21.04
CA ASP A 184 17.07 15.32 -22.01
C ASP A 184 17.67 13.90 -21.85
N GLU A 185 18.59 13.72 -20.91
CA GLU A 185 19.16 12.41 -20.55
C GLU A 185 18.09 11.51 -19.90
N VAL A 186 17.69 10.46 -20.61
CA VAL A 186 16.76 9.44 -20.11
C VAL A 186 17.40 8.60 -18.99
N PRO A 187 16.85 8.57 -17.76
CA PRO A 187 17.40 7.78 -16.66
C PRO A 187 17.24 6.28 -16.91
N GLN A 188 18.29 5.66 -17.44
CA GLN A 188 18.33 4.26 -17.89
C GLN A 188 18.03 3.21 -16.81
N SER A 189 18.16 3.54 -15.52
CA SER A 189 17.75 2.66 -14.43
C SER A 189 16.24 2.70 -14.14
N TYR A 190 15.52 3.74 -14.60
CA TYR A 190 14.08 3.89 -14.44
C TYR A 190 13.36 3.32 -15.66
N LEU A 191 13.91 3.56 -16.87
CA LEU A 191 13.44 2.94 -18.11
C LEU A 191 13.47 1.41 -18.01
N ARG A 192 14.61 0.83 -17.57
CA ARG A 192 14.72 -0.62 -17.29
C ARG A 192 13.69 -1.12 -16.27
N ALA A 193 13.30 -0.31 -15.28
CA ALA A 193 12.28 -0.70 -14.30
C ALA A 193 10.83 -0.70 -14.86
N VAL A 194 10.60 -0.13 -16.05
CA VAL A 194 9.30 -0.12 -16.75
C VAL A 194 9.20 -1.22 -17.81
N VAL A 195 10.29 -1.49 -18.54
CA VAL A 195 10.29 -2.44 -19.68
C VAL A 195 10.72 -3.87 -19.32
N SER A 196 11.08 -4.13 -18.05
CA SER A 196 11.44 -5.46 -17.53
C SER A 196 10.26 -6.13 -16.83
N SER A 197 10.13 -7.44 -17.01
CA SER A 197 9.03 -8.28 -16.50
C SER A 197 9.54 -9.49 -15.73
N GLY A 198 10.35 -9.26 -14.69
CA GLY A 198 10.92 -10.32 -13.86
C GLY A 198 11.14 -9.87 -12.41
N PRO A 199 11.37 -10.81 -11.48
CA PRO A 199 11.64 -10.50 -10.09
C PRO A 199 12.95 -9.70 -9.94
N GLY A 200 12.90 -8.66 -9.12
CA GLY A 200 14.05 -7.80 -8.84
C GLY A 200 14.99 -8.37 -7.76
N VAL A 201 16.08 -7.64 -7.47
CA VAL A 201 17.01 -7.99 -6.38
C VAL A 201 16.29 -7.91 -5.04
N GLN A 202 16.07 -9.05 -4.39
CA GLN A 202 15.43 -9.15 -3.09
C GLN A 202 16.39 -8.75 -1.96
N THR A 203 16.12 -7.62 -1.29
CA THR A 203 16.93 -7.14 -0.16
C THR A 203 16.42 -7.68 1.19
N PRO A 204 17.24 -7.72 2.26
CA PRO A 204 16.79 -8.09 3.59
C PRO A 204 15.62 -7.25 4.13
N ALA A 205 15.50 -5.99 3.69
CA ALA A 205 14.39 -5.11 4.03
C ALA A 205 13.09 -5.49 3.29
N MET A 206 13.17 -5.91 2.02
CA MET A 206 12.03 -6.48 1.28
C MET A 206 11.59 -7.81 1.90
N SER A 207 12.54 -8.73 2.17
CA SER A 207 12.29 -9.99 2.89
C SER A 207 11.76 -9.79 4.31
N TRP A 208 11.93 -8.60 4.90
CA TRP A 208 11.26 -8.22 6.15
C TRP A 208 9.83 -7.73 5.90
N GLY A 209 9.61 -6.90 4.88
CA GLY A 209 8.29 -6.46 4.42
C GLY A 209 7.33 -7.64 4.24
N THR A 210 7.60 -8.48 3.24
CA THR A 210 6.75 -9.61 2.82
C THR A 210 6.40 -10.58 3.95
N ARG A 211 7.28 -10.77 4.94
CA ARG A 211 7.02 -11.67 6.08
C ARG A 211 6.12 -11.08 7.17
N ASN A 212 6.08 -9.75 7.29
CA ASN A 212 5.28 -9.06 8.32
C ASN A 212 3.99 -8.44 7.75
N GLU A 213 3.88 -8.32 6.42
CA GLU A 213 2.72 -7.82 5.67
C GLU A 213 1.39 -8.43 6.15
N LYS A 214 1.29 -9.76 6.23
CA LYS A 214 0.07 -10.44 6.73
C LYS A 214 -0.26 -10.12 8.19
N VAL A 215 0.75 -9.91 9.04
CA VAL A 215 0.56 -9.54 10.45
C VAL A 215 0.09 -8.09 10.56
N ALA A 216 0.63 -7.20 9.72
CA ALA A 216 0.22 -5.81 9.62
C ALA A 216 -1.24 -5.67 9.12
N VAL A 217 -1.63 -6.47 8.12
CA VAL A 217 -3.02 -6.56 7.63
C VAL A 217 -3.97 -6.99 8.75
N GLN A 218 -3.66 -8.09 9.46
CA GLN A 218 -4.51 -8.57 10.56
C GLN A 218 -4.64 -7.57 11.71
N ALA A 219 -3.55 -6.85 12.05
CA ALA A 219 -3.60 -5.77 13.03
C ALA A 219 -4.42 -4.57 12.54
N TYR A 220 -4.32 -4.23 11.25
CA TYR A 220 -5.13 -3.19 10.63
C TYR A 220 -6.62 -3.53 10.63
N GLU A 221 -7.00 -4.76 10.25
CA GLU A 221 -8.40 -5.22 10.23
C GLU A 221 -9.06 -5.05 11.61
N GLN A 222 -8.35 -5.44 12.68
CA GLN A 222 -8.81 -5.26 14.06
C GLN A 222 -8.98 -3.79 14.43
N LEU A 223 -7.96 -2.94 14.17
CA LEU A 223 -8.00 -1.50 14.49
C LEU A 223 -9.09 -0.76 13.71
N LYS A 224 -9.24 -1.05 12.40
CA LYS A 224 -10.26 -0.44 11.55
C LYS A 224 -11.66 -0.88 11.97
N SER A 225 -11.85 -2.17 12.29
CA SER A 225 -13.13 -2.69 12.77
C SER A 225 -13.56 -2.03 14.08
N GLN A 226 -12.65 -1.92 15.05
CA GLN A 226 -12.89 -1.24 16.32
C GLN A 226 -13.23 0.25 16.12
N LYS A 227 -12.48 0.95 15.25
CA LYS A 227 -12.72 2.37 14.93
C LYS A 227 -14.05 2.62 14.22
N MET A 228 -14.55 1.66 13.43
CA MET A 228 -15.83 1.76 12.71
C MET A 228 -17.03 1.20 13.49
N GLY A 229 -16.82 0.43 14.55
CA GLY A 229 -17.89 -0.31 15.24
C GLY A 229 -18.52 -1.41 14.38
N LYS A 230 -17.84 -1.86 13.32
CA LYS A 230 -18.31 -2.85 12.34
C LYS A 230 -17.17 -3.78 11.89
N PRO A 231 -17.43 -5.05 11.51
CA PRO A 231 -16.44 -5.93 10.91
C PRO A 231 -15.84 -5.38 9.60
N VAL A 232 -14.51 -5.30 9.52
CA VAL A 232 -13.76 -4.95 8.32
C VAL A 232 -12.79 -6.08 7.96
N ARG A 233 -12.69 -6.40 6.67
CA ARG A 233 -11.69 -7.31 6.10
C ARG A 233 -10.88 -6.65 4.99
N VAL A 234 -9.72 -7.22 4.69
CA VAL A 234 -8.92 -6.86 3.51
C VAL A 234 -8.95 -8.01 2.52
N GLU A 235 -9.27 -7.72 1.26
CA GLU A 235 -9.23 -8.71 0.17
C GLU A 235 -8.00 -8.51 -0.72
N ASP A 236 -7.31 -9.63 -1.01
CA ASP A 236 -6.22 -9.70 -1.98
C ASP A 236 -6.67 -9.22 -3.36
N CYS A 237 -5.84 -8.40 -4.01
CA CYS A 237 -6.07 -7.88 -5.35
C CYS A 237 -4.81 -8.00 -6.24
N GLY A 238 -5.02 -7.92 -7.55
CA GLY A 238 -3.95 -7.97 -8.56
C GLY A 238 -3.52 -6.59 -9.05
N LEU A 239 -3.30 -6.50 -10.36
CA LEU A 239 -2.90 -5.29 -11.06
C LEU A 239 -4.12 -4.55 -11.61
N PHE A 240 -4.33 -3.32 -11.14
CA PHE A 240 -5.22 -2.35 -11.76
C PHE A 240 -4.49 -1.61 -12.88
N ILE A 241 -5.15 -1.40 -14.02
CA ILE A 241 -4.64 -0.62 -15.15
C ILE A 241 -5.52 0.62 -15.30
N HIS A 242 -4.90 1.81 -15.37
CA HIS A 242 -5.62 3.08 -15.39
C HIS A 242 -6.49 3.20 -16.65
N LYS A 243 -7.81 3.32 -16.46
CA LYS A 243 -8.78 3.51 -17.55
C LYS A 243 -8.39 4.74 -18.39
N GLY A 244 -8.15 4.55 -19.69
CA GLY A 244 -7.73 5.64 -20.60
C GLY A 244 -6.26 6.10 -20.48
N LYS A 245 -5.44 5.43 -19.66
CA LYS A 245 -3.98 5.59 -19.60
C LYS A 245 -3.36 4.20 -19.38
N GLU A 246 -3.54 3.30 -20.36
CA GLU A 246 -3.19 1.88 -20.23
C GLU A 246 -1.71 1.62 -19.95
N TRP A 247 -0.85 2.61 -20.24
CA TRP A 247 0.57 2.63 -19.89
C TRP A 247 0.85 2.80 -18.39
N LEU A 248 -0.17 3.07 -17.57
CA LEU A 248 -0.08 3.26 -16.13
C LEU A 248 -0.84 2.15 -15.38
N ALA A 249 -0.20 1.56 -14.37
CA ALA A 249 -0.78 0.48 -13.59
C ALA A 249 -0.36 0.54 -12.11
N ALA A 250 -1.12 -0.15 -11.26
CA ALA A 250 -0.84 -0.22 -9.84
C ALA A 250 -1.30 -1.56 -9.25
N SER A 251 -0.53 -2.08 -8.31
CA SER A 251 -1.05 -2.99 -7.30
C SER A 251 -1.00 -2.25 -5.96
N PRO A 252 -2.13 -2.09 -5.26
CA PRO A 252 -2.15 -1.85 -3.82
C PRO A 252 -1.92 -3.17 -3.08
N ASP A 253 -1.66 -3.10 -1.78
CA ASP A 253 -1.44 -4.28 -0.93
C ASP A 253 -2.77 -4.96 -0.53
N GLY A 254 -3.92 -4.32 -0.78
CA GLY A 254 -5.26 -4.92 -0.65
C GLY A 254 -6.42 -3.96 -0.95
N ILE A 255 -7.65 -4.49 -0.96
CA ILE A 255 -8.90 -3.70 -0.98
C ILE A 255 -9.56 -3.82 0.40
N ILE A 256 -9.84 -2.69 1.04
CA ILE A 256 -10.54 -2.63 2.34
C ILE A 256 -12.03 -2.81 2.09
N LYS A 257 -12.69 -3.69 2.86
CA LYS A 257 -14.14 -3.90 2.78
C LYS A 257 -14.82 -4.01 4.13
N GLU A 258 -16.04 -3.50 4.24
CA GLU A 258 -16.97 -3.92 5.29
C GLU A 258 -17.30 -5.40 5.05
N ALA A 259 -17.09 -6.25 6.05
CA ALA A 259 -17.10 -7.70 5.84
C ALA A 259 -18.50 -8.28 5.63
N ASP A 260 -19.53 -7.62 6.20
CA ASP A 260 -20.92 -8.06 6.17
C ASP A 260 -21.63 -7.66 4.85
N THR A 261 -21.37 -6.44 4.36
CA THR A 261 -21.95 -5.92 3.09
C THR A 261 -21.09 -6.24 1.87
N GLY A 262 -19.78 -6.43 2.06
CA GLY A 262 -18.81 -6.53 0.97
C GLY A 262 -18.46 -5.19 0.30
N GLU A 263 -18.96 -4.06 0.82
CA GLU A 263 -18.73 -2.72 0.28
C GLU A 263 -17.25 -2.33 0.36
N SER A 264 -16.69 -1.83 -0.75
CA SER A 264 -15.29 -1.40 -0.85
C SER A 264 -15.09 0.00 -0.26
N LEU A 265 -14.37 0.08 0.85
CA LEU A 265 -14.18 1.29 1.66
C LEU A 265 -12.93 2.10 1.27
N GLY A 266 -11.99 1.50 0.52
CA GLY A 266 -10.71 2.11 0.14
C GLY A 266 -9.67 1.08 -0.31
N LEU A 267 -8.49 1.54 -0.70
CA LEU A 267 -7.30 0.70 -0.91
C LEU A 267 -6.45 0.60 0.37
N LEU A 268 -5.66 -0.47 0.49
CA LEU A 268 -4.65 -0.63 1.53
C LEU A 268 -3.24 -0.53 0.93
N GLU A 269 -2.34 0.18 1.60
CA GLU A 269 -0.90 0.21 1.31
C GLU A 269 -0.13 0.01 2.62
N VAL A 270 0.60 -1.09 2.76
CA VAL A 270 1.21 -1.58 4.01
C VAL A 270 2.72 -1.48 3.94
N LYS A 271 3.36 -0.87 4.93
CA LYS A 271 4.83 -0.81 5.01
C LYS A 271 5.35 -1.22 6.39
N CYS A 272 6.25 -2.20 6.38
CA CYS A 272 6.92 -2.72 7.58
C CYS A 272 8.39 -2.24 7.58
N PRO A 273 8.72 -1.03 8.06
CA PRO A 273 10.03 -0.41 7.86
C PRO A 273 11.14 -1.08 8.68
N TYR A 274 12.00 -1.87 8.03
CA TYR A 274 13.09 -2.61 8.70
C TYR A 274 14.01 -1.72 9.57
N LYS A 275 14.32 -0.49 9.13
CA LYS A 275 15.11 0.51 9.90
C LYS A 275 14.46 0.92 11.23
N HIS A 276 13.12 0.90 11.31
CA HIS A 276 12.34 1.37 12.46
C HIS A 276 11.60 0.24 13.20
N ARG A 277 11.76 -1.01 12.79
CA ARG A 277 10.99 -2.19 13.25
C ARG A 277 10.84 -2.37 14.77
N ASN A 278 11.76 -1.87 15.60
CA ASN A 278 11.71 -1.99 17.07
C ASN A 278 11.29 -0.70 17.80
N LYS A 279 11.03 0.38 17.05
CA LYS A 279 10.56 1.68 17.55
C LYS A 279 9.02 1.77 17.48
N THR A 280 8.43 2.66 18.27
CA THR A 280 7.11 3.23 17.96
C THR A 280 7.19 4.06 16.66
N VAL A 281 6.05 4.26 16.02
CA VAL A 281 5.89 5.15 14.87
C VAL A 281 6.14 6.60 15.28
N ARG A 282 5.73 7.02 16.49
CA ARG A 282 6.06 8.37 17.04
C ARG A 282 7.57 8.58 17.25
N GLU A 283 8.34 7.55 17.63
CA GLU A 283 9.80 7.61 17.63
C GLU A 283 10.43 7.52 16.24
N ALA A 284 9.75 6.90 15.28
CA ALA A 284 10.19 6.82 13.89
C ALA A 284 10.01 8.16 13.15
N CYS A 285 8.94 8.91 13.45
CA CYS A 285 8.70 10.26 12.92
C CYS A 285 9.78 11.29 13.27
N LYS A 286 10.63 11.02 14.28
CA LYS A 286 11.81 11.83 14.62
C LYS A 286 12.93 11.73 13.57
N ASP A 287 12.85 10.77 12.66
CA ASP A 287 13.76 10.60 11.54
C ASP A 287 13.17 11.33 10.33
N LYS A 288 13.90 12.34 9.81
CA LYS A 288 13.43 13.17 8.69
C LYS A 288 13.05 12.34 7.45
N ASP A 289 13.76 11.23 7.21
CA ASP A 289 13.60 10.36 6.05
C ASP A 289 12.49 9.30 6.26
N PHE A 290 11.78 9.34 7.40
CA PHE A 290 10.62 8.48 7.65
C PHE A 290 9.37 9.01 6.95
N CYS A 291 8.52 8.09 6.47
CA CYS A 291 7.38 8.42 5.62
C CYS A 291 6.20 9.13 6.31
N LEU A 292 5.99 8.89 7.61
CA LEU A 292 4.93 9.56 8.37
C LEU A 292 5.45 10.75 9.17
N GLU A 293 4.54 11.64 9.50
CA GLU A 293 4.68 12.68 10.51
C GLU A 293 3.54 12.61 11.52
N VAL A 294 3.65 13.37 12.61
CA VAL A 294 2.67 13.39 13.70
C VAL A 294 1.68 14.53 13.45
N ASP A 295 0.41 14.20 13.30
CA ASP A 295 -0.69 15.15 13.14
C ASP A 295 -1.57 15.12 14.40
N GLY A 296 -1.13 15.90 15.39
CA GLY A 296 -1.68 15.89 16.76
C GLY A 296 -1.54 14.53 17.46
N ASP A 297 -2.67 13.90 17.75
CA ASP A 297 -2.74 12.54 18.30
C ASP A 297 -2.73 11.44 17.22
N SER A 298 -2.69 11.82 15.94
CA SER A 298 -2.74 10.93 14.79
C SER A 298 -1.43 10.98 13.95
N TYR A 299 -1.46 10.35 12.77
CA TYR A 299 -0.34 10.33 11.83
C TYR A 299 -0.82 10.63 10.41
N SER A 300 -0.05 11.43 9.68
CA SER A 300 -0.27 11.74 8.26
C SER A 300 0.90 11.20 7.40
N LEU A 301 0.61 10.90 6.14
CA LEU A 301 1.63 10.54 5.14
C LEU A 301 2.19 11.83 4.53
N LYS A 302 3.49 12.08 4.74
CA LYS A 302 4.19 13.27 4.24
C LYS A 302 4.01 13.43 2.73
N ARG A 303 3.52 14.60 2.30
CA ARG A 303 3.15 14.88 0.88
C ARG A 303 4.33 14.90 -0.08
N ASP A 304 5.54 15.19 0.41
CA ASP A 304 6.79 15.17 -0.36
C ASP A 304 7.45 13.76 -0.41
N HIS A 305 7.02 12.85 0.47
CA HIS A 305 7.59 11.50 0.54
C HIS A 305 7.13 10.63 -0.65
N ALA A 306 8.04 9.81 -1.19
CA ALA A 306 7.82 9.01 -2.39
C ALA A 306 6.55 8.12 -2.33
N TYR A 307 6.21 7.59 -1.16
CA TYR A 307 4.98 6.80 -0.97
C TYR A 307 3.68 7.60 -1.20
N TYR A 308 3.68 8.93 -0.98
CA TYR A 308 2.50 9.74 -1.31
C TYR A 308 2.22 9.71 -2.82
N THR A 309 3.26 9.87 -3.64
CA THR A 309 3.13 9.74 -5.11
C THR A 309 2.71 8.33 -5.55
N GLN A 310 3.16 7.29 -4.83
CA GLN A 310 2.74 5.91 -5.07
C GLN A 310 1.24 5.71 -4.78
N VAL A 311 0.76 6.17 -3.61
CA VAL A 311 -0.65 6.02 -3.22
C VAL A 311 -1.56 6.82 -4.15
N GLN A 312 -1.19 8.03 -4.54
CA GLN A 312 -1.95 8.81 -5.54
C GLN A 312 -2.01 8.09 -6.90
N CYS A 313 -0.94 7.39 -7.30
CA CYS A 313 -0.94 6.55 -8.50
C CYS A 313 -1.79 5.28 -8.35
N GLN A 314 -1.86 4.67 -7.16
CA GLN A 314 -2.75 3.53 -6.88
C GLN A 314 -4.22 3.93 -6.96
N LEU A 315 -4.57 5.06 -6.33
CA LEU A 315 -5.92 5.64 -6.36
C LEU A 315 -6.38 5.96 -7.79
N ALA A 316 -5.54 6.66 -8.56
CA ALA A 316 -5.82 6.98 -9.95
C ALA A 316 -5.96 5.74 -10.85
N ALA A 317 -5.08 4.75 -10.70
CA ALA A 317 -5.10 3.55 -11.55
C ALA A 317 -6.27 2.59 -11.24
N ALA A 318 -6.67 2.49 -9.96
CA ALA A 318 -7.80 1.65 -9.54
C ALA A 318 -9.16 2.36 -9.61
N GLY A 319 -9.19 3.70 -9.68
CA GLY A 319 -10.42 4.50 -9.63
C GLY A 319 -11.00 4.66 -8.23
N PHE A 320 -10.16 4.60 -7.19
CA PHE A 320 -10.57 4.74 -5.79
C PHE A 320 -10.33 6.17 -5.27
N GLN A 321 -11.20 6.64 -4.38
CA GLN A 321 -11.12 8.00 -3.82
C GLN A 321 -10.26 8.09 -2.55
N SER A 322 -9.99 6.96 -1.88
CA SER A 322 -9.32 6.89 -0.58
C SER A 322 -8.49 5.60 -0.41
N ALA A 323 -7.42 5.71 0.36
CA ALA A 323 -6.61 4.60 0.86
C ALA A 323 -6.27 4.79 2.34
N ASP A 324 -6.07 3.71 3.07
CA ASP A 324 -5.35 3.74 4.35
C ASP A 324 -3.90 3.32 4.12
N PHE A 325 -2.96 4.23 4.39
CA PHE A 325 -1.53 3.93 4.39
C PHE A 325 -1.12 3.46 5.80
N VAL A 326 -0.69 2.21 5.91
CA VAL A 326 -0.43 1.51 7.16
C VAL A 326 1.07 1.35 7.39
N VAL A 327 1.55 1.74 8.57
CA VAL A 327 2.93 1.45 9.00
C VAL A 327 2.92 0.54 10.22
N HIS A 328 3.53 -0.64 10.07
CA HIS A 328 3.59 -1.65 11.12
C HIS A 328 5.02 -1.87 11.62
N THR A 329 5.19 -1.81 12.94
CA THR A 329 6.42 -2.17 13.64
C THR A 329 6.15 -3.25 14.69
N ASN A 330 7.20 -3.82 15.27
CA ASN A 330 7.11 -4.76 16.40
C ASN A 330 6.62 -4.08 17.71
N ARG A 331 6.14 -2.83 17.64
CA ARG A 331 5.56 -2.07 18.76
C ARG A 331 4.10 -1.72 18.53
N GLU A 332 3.74 -1.25 17.33
CA GLU A 332 2.40 -0.78 17.01
C GLU A 332 2.11 -0.80 15.50
N THR A 333 0.83 -0.63 15.15
CA THR A 333 0.37 -0.38 13.78
C THR A 333 -0.25 1.00 13.72
N ALA A 334 0.35 1.91 12.95
CA ALA A 334 -0.23 3.22 12.64
C ALA A 334 -1.00 3.18 11.32
N VAL A 335 -2.07 3.98 11.24
CA VAL A 335 -2.90 4.14 10.04
C VAL A 335 -2.99 5.63 9.71
N ALA A 336 -2.51 6.02 8.53
CA ALA A 336 -2.57 7.35 7.98
C ALA A 336 -3.52 7.36 6.76
N PRO A 337 -4.74 7.91 6.86
CA PRO A 337 -5.66 8.01 5.74
C PRO A 337 -5.10 8.92 4.63
N VAL A 338 -5.29 8.53 3.37
CA VAL A 338 -4.85 9.27 2.19
C VAL A 338 -6.01 9.35 1.20
N ASN A 339 -6.55 10.56 1.03
CA ASN A 339 -7.54 10.83 -0.01
C ASN A 339 -6.85 11.11 -1.36
N PHE A 340 -7.54 10.82 -2.47
CA PHE A 340 -7.07 11.17 -3.80
C PHE A 340 -7.01 12.69 -3.95
N ASP A 341 -5.86 13.20 -4.39
CA ASP A 341 -5.56 14.61 -4.54
C ASP A 341 -5.49 14.96 -6.04
N PRO A 342 -6.55 15.56 -6.62
CA PRO A 342 -6.63 15.82 -8.05
C PRO A 342 -5.65 16.91 -8.51
N GLU A 343 -5.22 17.82 -7.64
CA GLU A 343 -4.24 18.86 -7.98
C GLU A 343 -2.84 18.27 -8.05
N PHE A 344 -2.43 17.54 -7.01
CA PHE A 344 -1.17 16.80 -6.98
C PHE A 344 -1.09 15.79 -8.14
N TRP A 345 -2.19 15.07 -8.42
CA TRP A 345 -2.23 14.14 -9.54
C TRP A 345 -2.18 14.86 -10.90
N GLY A 346 -2.88 15.98 -11.05
CA GLY A 346 -2.80 16.84 -12.23
C GLY A 346 -1.40 17.36 -12.53
N GLN A 347 -0.59 17.64 -11.50
CA GLN A 347 0.82 17.99 -11.64
C GLN A 347 1.74 16.77 -11.86
N THR A 348 1.34 15.58 -11.39
CA THR A 348 2.15 14.35 -11.45
C THR A 348 2.00 13.62 -12.78
N VAL A 349 0.76 13.41 -13.26
CA VAL A 349 0.50 12.54 -14.41
C VAL A 349 1.15 13.01 -15.72
N PRO A 350 1.28 14.33 -16.03
CA PRO A 350 1.98 14.77 -17.24
C PRO A 350 3.48 14.44 -17.22
N LYS A 351 4.10 14.35 -16.03
CA LYS A 351 5.51 13.97 -15.87
C LYS A 351 5.73 12.48 -16.13
N LEU A 352 4.76 11.65 -15.72
CA LEU A 352 4.74 10.22 -16.05
C LEU A 352 4.45 10.01 -17.54
N GLU A 353 3.51 10.77 -18.10
CA GLU A 353 3.13 10.74 -19.52
C GLU A 353 4.33 11.13 -20.40
N LYS A 354 5.02 12.25 -20.11
CA LYS A 354 6.27 12.65 -20.78
C LYS A 354 7.31 11.53 -20.79
N PHE A 355 7.55 10.91 -19.64
CA PHE A 355 8.51 9.81 -19.55
C PHE A 355 8.06 8.59 -20.38
N TYR A 356 6.77 8.28 -20.43
CA TYR A 356 6.28 7.20 -21.27
C TYR A 356 6.51 7.49 -22.76
N THR A 357 6.16 8.69 -23.21
CA THR A 357 6.18 9.08 -24.62
C THR A 357 7.58 9.32 -25.17
N GLU A 358 8.48 9.89 -24.36
CA GLU A 358 9.82 10.28 -24.83
C GLU A 358 10.93 9.29 -24.44
N ALA A 359 10.70 8.39 -23.47
CA ALA A 359 11.68 7.40 -23.05
C ALA A 359 11.23 5.95 -23.24
N VAL A 360 9.97 5.61 -22.95
CA VAL A 360 9.50 4.21 -23.00
C VAL A 360 9.14 3.79 -24.42
N ILE A 361 8.33 4.57 -25.13
CA ILE A 361 7.90 4.25 -26.51
C ILE A 361 9.10 4.13 -27.47
N PRO A 362 10.04 5.11 -27.58
CA PRO A 362 11.16 5.01 -28.53
C PRO A 362 12.10 3.82 -28.25
N HIS A 363 12.23 3.41 -26.99
CA HIS A 363 13.01 2.22 -26.61
C HIS A 363 12.34 0.90 -26.99
N LEU A 364 11.02 0.87 -27.03
CA LEU A 364 10.25 -0.29 -27.48
C LEU A 364 10.21 -0.37 -29.02
N GLU A 365 10.08 0.77 -29.70
CA GLU A 365 10.21 0.89 -31.16
C GLU A 365 11.60 0.45 -31.65
N GLY A 366 12.67 0.97 -31.05
CA GLY A 366 14.04 0.57 -31.38
C GLY A 366 14.29 -0.92 -31.20
N LYS A 367 13.77 -1.52 -30.12
CA LYS A 367 13.86 -2.97 -29.88
C LYS A 367 13.06 -3.79 -30.88
N ALA A 368 11.86 -3.33 -31.27
CA ALA A 368 11.07 -4.00 -32.29
C ALA A 368 11.81 -3.99 -33.63
N GLY A 369 12.39 -2.84 -34.02
CA GLY A 369 13.24 -2.70 -35.19
C GLY A 369 14.41 -3.69 -35.20
N SER A 370 15.27 -3.66 -34.18
CA SER A 370 16.43 -4.58 -34.11
C SER A 370 16.02 -6.07 -34.13
N SER A 371 14.83 -6.42 -33.63
CA SER A 371 14.33 -7.80 -33.62
C SER A 371 13.73 -8.28 -34.95
N VAL A 372 13.57 -7.40 -35.95
CA VAL A 372 13.21 -7.78 -37.32
C VAL A 372 14.47 -8.13 -38.09
N TRP A 373 15.45 -7.21 -38.14
CA TRP A 373 16.71 -7.41 -38.86
C TRP A 373 17.48 -8.64 -38.37
N ALA A 374 17.50 -8.91 -37.06
CA ALA A 374 18.11 -10.11 -36.46
C ALA A 374 17.32 -11.42 -36.69
N LYS A 375 16.49 -11.47 -37.74
CA LYS A 375 15.80 -12.67 -38.28
C LYS A 375 15.88 -12.76 -39.81
N GLU A 376 16.56 -11.81 -40.45
CA GLU A 376 16.80 -11.77 -41.90
C GLU A 376 18.26 -12.08 -42.25
N GLU A 377 19.09 -12.33 -41.21
CA GLU A 377 20.41 -13.00 -41.23
C GLU A 377 20.28 -14.45 -40.71
#